data_AF-A0A9P0VS74-F1
#
_entry.id   AF-A0A9P0VS74-F1
#
_cell.length_a   1.000
_cell.length_b   1.000
_cell.length_c   1.000
_cell.angle_alpha   90.00
_cell.angle_beta   90.00
_cell.angle_gamma   90.00
#
_symmetry.space_group_name_H-M   'P 1'
#
loop_
_entity.id
_entity.type
_entity.pdbx_description
1 polymer ?
#
loop_
_entity_poly.entity_id
_entity_poly.type
_entity_poly.pdbx_seq_one_letter_code
_entity_poly.pdbx_strand_id
1 'polypeptide(L)'
;MLVWENFGSRKGVVFCGVFFDHGPYGHMVAKRVRDSLPLKLSALLEVSTKSDDVPMDTSLSTKESINSESASFLYTDEVKVHTSRDMFQTLKESFLTSFSIMDLELKTASIDSFSSGSTV
;
A
#
# COMPACT_ATOMS: atom_id res chain seq x y z
N MET A 1 -15.14 1.02 -13.32
CA MET A 1 -15.15 0.91 -11.84
C MET A 1 -14.62 -0.45 -11.44
N LEU A 2 -13.85 -0.52 -10.36
CA LEU A 2 -13.38 -1.75 -9.73
C LEU A 2 -13.68 -1.63 -8.23
N VAL A 3 -14.12 -2.73 -7.62
CA VAL A 3 -14.26 -2.88 -6.17
C VAL A 3 -13.54 -4.16 -5.78
N TRP A 4 -12.70 -4.10 -4.76
CA TRP A 4 -11.93 -5.23 -4.25
C TRP A 4 -11.98 -5.27 -2.72
N GLU A 5 -12.63 -6.30 -2.17
CA GLU A 5 -12.73 -6.56 -0.73
C GLU A 5 -11.51 -7.30 -0.16
N ASN A 6 -11.24 -7.08 1.14
CA ASN A 6 -10.08 -7.63 1.84
C ASN A 6 -8.75 -7.28 1.17
N PHE A 7 -8.66 -6.05 0.67
CA PHE A 7 -7.54 -5.57 -0.13
C PHE A 7 -6.23 -5.52 0.68
N GLY A 8 -5.10 -5.84 0.05
CA GLY A 8 -3.80 -5.91 0.73
C GLY A 8 -3.73 -7.00 1.81
N SER A 9 -4.51 -8.08 1.66
CA SER A 9 -4.66 -9.16 2.65
C SER A 9 -5.15 -8.69 4.04
N ARG A 10 -5.84 -7.53 4.10
CA ARG A 10 -6.40 -6.96 5.34
C ARG A 10 -7.92 -7.10 5.38
N LYS A 11 -8.44 -7.84 6.36
CA LYS A 11 -9.88 -8.03 6.53
C LYS A 11 -10.59 -6.70 6.79
N GLY A 12 -11.68 -6.45 6.07
CA GLY A 12 -12.48 -5.22 6.22
C GLY A 12 -11.95 -3.99 5.49
N VAL A 13 -10.83 -4.12 4.76
CA VAL A 13 -10.33 -3.07 3.87
C VAL A 13 -10.89 -3.28 2.47
N VAL A 14 -11.45 -2.23 1.86
CA VAL A 14 -11.98 -2.25 0.50
C VAL A 14 -11.24 -1.23 -0.36
N PHE A 15 -10.77 -1.66 -1.52
CA PHE A 15 -10.25 -0.77 -2.55
C PHE A 15 -11.33 -0.52 -3.61
N CYS A 16 -11.53 0.74 -3.97
CA CYS A 16 -12.43 1.17 -5.03
C CYS A 16 -11.68 2.10 -5.98
N GLY A 17 -11.87 1.92 -7.29
CA GLY A 17 -11.26 2.79 -8.30
C GLY A 17 -12.19 3.04 -9.49
N VAL A 18 -12.20 4.27 -9.99
CA VAL A 18 -12.93 4.66 -11.21
C VAL A 18 -11.92 5.21 -12.20
N PHE A 19 -11.73 4.50 -13.31
CA PHE A 19 -10.68 4.78 -14.28
C PHE A 19 -11.31 5.51 -15.47
N PHE A 20 -11.06 6.81 -15.56
CA PHE A 20 -11.56 7.68 -16.64
C PHE A 20 -10.47 7.85 -17.69
N ASP A 21 -10.71 7.35 -18.88
CA ASP A 21 -9.79 7.47 -20.00
C ASP A 21 -9.88 8.81 -20.74
N HIS A 22 -8.77 9.19 -21.37
CA HIS A 22 -8.73 10.26 -22.36
C HIS A 22 -7.66 10.00 -23.43
N GLY A 23 -7.84 10.61 -24.60
CA GLY A 23 -6.90 10.48 -25.73
C GLY A 23 -7.16 9.26 -26.62
N PRO A 24 -6.42 9.14 -27.74
CA PRO A 24 -6.67 8.11 -28.76
C PRO A 24 -6.53 6.67 -28.23
N TYR A 25 -5.64 6.44 -27.27
CA TYR A 25 -5.44 5.13 -26.63
C TYR A 25 -5.83 5.13 -25.15
N GLY A 26 -6.59 6.14 -24.70
CA GLY A 26 -6.99 6.28 -23.30
C GLY A 26 -7.65 5.01 -22.76
N HIS A 27 -8.58 4.42 -23.51
CA HIS A 27 -9.26 3.19 -23.12
C HIS A 27 -8.29 2.01 -22.87
N MET A 28 -7.18 1.91 -23.61
CA MET A 28 -6.15 0.90 -23.38
C MET A 28 -5.36 1.21 -22.11
N VAL A 29 -5.02 2.48 -21.89
CA VAL A 29 -4.33 2.94 -20.68
C VAL A 29 -5.20 2.69 -19.45
N ALA A 30 -6.46 3.15 -19.44
CA ALA A 30 -7.39 2.96 -18.34
C ALA A 30 -7.64 1.47 -18.05
N LYS A 31 -7.75 0.63 -19.08
CA LYS A 31 -7.83 -0.83 -18.91
C LYS A 31 -6.58 -1.37 -18.21
N ARG A 32 -5.39 -0.99 -18.67
CA ARG A 32 -4.11 -1.46 -18.09
C ARG A 32 -3.93 -0.97 -16.65
N VAL A 33 -4.29 0.29 -16.36
CA VAL A 33 -4.26 0.86 -15.00
C VAL A 33 -5.24 0.09 -14.10
N ARG A 34 -6.50 -0.07 -14.53
CA ARG A 34 -7.52 -0.83 -13.77
C ARG A 34 -7.05 -2.25 -13.44
N ASP A 35 -6.45 -2.93 -14.40
CA ASP A 35 -6.09 -4.34 -14.26
C ASP A 35 -4.78 -4.54 -13.47
N SER A 36 -3.90 -3.52 -13.39
CA SER A 36 -2.54 -3.67 -12.82
C SER A 36 -2.23 -2.82 -11.59
N LEU A 37 -2.73 -1.59 -11.52
CA LEU A 37 -2.45 -0.69 -10.40
C LEU A 37 -2.92 -1.27 -9.04
N PRO A 38 -4.11 -1.89 -8.92
CA PRO A 38 -4.55 -2.48 -7.65
C PRO A 38 -3.62 -3.61 -7.18
N LEU A 39 -3.07 -4.40 -8.11
CA LEU A 39 -2.13 -5.48 -7.77
C LEU A 39 -0.83 -4.93 -7.20
N LYS A 40 -0.28 -3.87 -7.82
CA LYS A 40 0.94 -3.20 -7.35
C LYS A 40 0.75 -2.60 -5.97
N LEU A 41 -0.38 -1.91 -5.77
CA LEU A 41 -0.72 -1.33 -4.48
C LEU A 41 -0.92 -2.41 -3.40
N SER A 42 -1.62 -3.50 -3.71
CA SER A 42 -1.82 -4.63 -2.79
C SER A 42 -0.49 -5.24 -2.35
N ALA A 43 0.43 -5.47 -3.29
CA ALA A 43 1.74 -6.04 -2.99
C ALA A 43 2.56 -5.15 -2.04
N LEU A 44 2.53 -3.82 -2.23
CA LEU A 44 3.23 -2.87 -1.34
C LEU A 44 2.63 -2.88 0.08
N LEU A 45 1.30 -2.96 0.19
CA LEU A 45 0.62 -3.01 1.49
C LEU A 45 0.88 -4.32 2.26
N GLU A 46 1.02 -5.45 1.56
CA GLU A 46 1.36 -6.74 2.16
C GLU A 46 2.81 -6.83 2.64
N VAL A 47 3.74 -6.11 2.01
CA VAL A 47 5.13 -6.04 2.47
C VAL A 47 5.21 -5.27 3.78
N SER A 48 4.48 -4.16 3.91
CA SER A 48 4.48 -3.34 5.12
C SER A 48 3.81 -4.03 6.33
N THR A 49 2.97 -5.05 6.15
CA THR A 49 2.43 -5.82 7.28
C THR A 49 3.39 -6.87 7.82
N LYS A 50 4.28 -7.39 6.97
CA LYS A 50 5.18 -8.51 7.34
C LYS A 50 6.40 -8.04 8.15
N SER A 51 6.71 -6.75 8.14
CA SER A 51 7.78 -6.19 8.97
C SER A 51 7.45 -6.15 10.46
N ASP A 52 6.17 -6.28 10.84
CA ASP A 52 5.72 -6.27 12.24
C ASP A 52 5.66 -7.68 12.87
N ASP A 53 5.87 -8.74 12.09
CA ASP A 53 5.73 -10.16 12.51
C ASP A 53 7.09 -10.88 12.67
N VAL A 54 8.18 -10.17 13.01
CA VAL A 54 9.43 -10.83 13.42
C VAL A 54 9.49 -10.93 14.95
N PRO A 55 9.24 -12.11 15.55
CA PRO A 55 9.72 -12.38 16.91
C PRO A 55 11.24 -12.57 16.83
N MET A 56 11.99 -11.49 17.08
CA MET A 56 13.44 -11.57 17.16
C MET A 56 13.84 -12.07 18.55
N ASP A 57 13.78 -13.38 18.75
CA ASP A 57 14.36 -14.05 19.92
C ASP A 57 15.78 -14.56 19.61
N THR A 58 16.72 -14.11 20.46
CA THR A 58 18.08 -14.63 20.74
C THR A 58 19.16 -14.45 19.66
N SER A 59 20.36 -13.88 19.89
CA SER A 59 21.19 -13.92 21.10
C SER A 59 22.14 -12.70 21.34
N LEU A 60 22.07 -12.16 22.56
CA LEU A 60 23.14 -11.79 23.52
C LEU A 60 24.36 -10.92 23.12
N SER A 61 24.42 -9.69 23.66
CA SER A 61 25.51 -9.09 24.49
C SER A 61 25.20 -7.58 24.67
N THR A 62 25.20 -6.90 25.81
CA THR A 62 25.43 -7.14 27.24
C THR A 62 24.96 -5.86 27.97
N LYS A 63 24.31 -6.02 29.15
CA LYS A 63 24.09 -5.07 30.27
C LYS A 63 22.87 -4.10 30.31
N GLU A 64 22.03 -4.40 31.33
CA GLU A 64 21.30 -3.55 32.30
C GLU A 64 20.28 -2.52 31.72
N SER A 65 18.99 -2.51 32.11
CA SER A 65 18.43 -2.68 33.44
C SER A 65 16.92 -3.04 33.45
N ILE A 66 16.58 -3.94 34.38
CA ILE A 66 15.32 -4.17 35.13
C ILE A 66 14.17 -3.14 34.96
N ASN A 67 13.01 -3.57 34.47
CA ASN A 67 11.91 -4.00 35.34
C ASN A 67 10.89 -4.89 34.59
N SER A 68 10.51 -5.98 35.27
CA SER A 68 9.46 -6.92 34.92
C SER A 68 8.12 -6.37 35.41
N GLU A 69 7.07 -6.43 34.58
CA GLU A 69 5.87 -7.22 34.84
C GLU A 69 4.66 -6.73 34.01
N SER A 70 3.96 -7.72 33.47
CA SER A 70 2.66 -7.68 32.81
C SER A 70 1.79 -6.46 33.13
N ALA A 71 1.66 -5.57 32.16
CA ALA A 71 0.63 -4.55 32.16
C ALA A 71 -0.09 -4.62 30.81
N SER A 72 -1.29 -5.21 30.84
CA SER A 72 -2.48 -4.75 30.11
C SER A 72 -2.16 -3.57 29.17
N PHE A 73 -1.85 -3.86 27.91
CA PHE A 73 -1.42 -2.85 26.94
C PHE A 73 -2.46 -1.73 26.90
N LEU A 74 -2.06 -0.58 27.43
CA LEU A 74 -2.87 0.60 27.61
C LEU A 74 -3.47 1.01 26.27
N TYR A 75 -4.79 0.84 26.13
CA TYR A 75 -5.60 1.40 25.06
C TYR A 75 -5.73 2.92 25.31
N THR A 76 -4.63 3.65 25.18
CA THR A 76 -4.62 5.12 25.25
C THR A 76 -4.59 5.70 23.85
N ASP A 77 -5.32 6.81 23.69
CA ASP A 77 -5.56 7.58 22.46
C ASP A 77 -4.27 7.89 21.68
N GLU A 78 -3.15 8.00 22.38
CA GLU A 78 -1.83 8.36 21.86
C GLU A 78 -1.20 7.25 20.98
N VAL A 79 -1.33 5.98 21.39
CA VAL A 79 -0.85 4.83 20.61
C VAL A 79 -1.70 4.66 19.34
N LYS A 80 -3.01 4.89 19.44
CA LYS A 80 -3.94 4.84 18.30
C LYS A 80 -3.66 5.95 17.28
N VAL A 81 -3.35 7.16 17.75
CA VAL A 81 -2.94 8.28 16.89
C VAL A 81 -1.63 7.97 16.18
N HIS A 82 -0.62 7.44 16.88
CA HIS A 82 0.65 7.04 16.27
C HIS A 82 0.47 5.93 15.21
N THR A 83 -0.20 4.83 15.55
CA THR A 83 -0.51 3.74 14.60
C THR A 83 -1.33 4.24 13.40
N SER A 84 -2.27 5.17 13.61
CA SER A 84 -3.06 5.74 12.50
C SER A 84 -2.22 6.62 11.56
N ARG A 85 -1.27 7.37 12.12
CA ARG A 85 -0.34 8.23 11.37
C ARG A 85 0.64 7.39 10.57
N ASP A 86 1.14 6.31 11.16
CA ASP A 86 2.05 5.37 10.50
C ASP A 86 1.33 4.62 9.38
N MET A 87 0.09 4.14 9.61
CA MET A 87 -0.71 3.53 8.55
C MET A 87 -1.04 4.50 7.41
N PHE A 88 -1.35 5.77 7.72
CA PHE A 88 -1.59 6.77 6.68
C PHE A 88 -0.33 7.02 5.85
N GLN A 89 0.83 7.10 6.50
CA GLN A 89 2.10 7.30 5.81
C GLN A 89 2.45 6.11 4.92
N THR A 90 2.33 4.86 5.43
CA THR A 90 2.47 3.63 4.64
C THR A 90 1.53 3.62 3.44
N LEU A 91 0.25 3.97 3.64
CA LEU A 91 -0.73 4.00 2.57
C LEU A 91 -0.32 5.04 1.51
N LYS A 92 0.00 6.26 1.93
CA LYS A 92 0.44 7.35 1.06
C LYS A 92 1.66 6.94 0.22
N GLU A 93 2.68 6.37 0.85
CA GLU A 93 3.90 5.91 0.16
C GLU A 93 3.60 4.77 -0.81
N SER A 94 2.73 3.83 -0.43
CA SER A 94 2.30 2.73 -1.28
C SER A 94 1.55 3.23 -2.51
N PHE A 95 0.68 4.23 -2.37
CA PHE A 95 0.01 4.88 -3.49
C PHE A 95 1.00 5.59 -4.40
N LEU A 96 1.86 6.47 -3.87
CA LEU A 96 2.85 7.20 -4.68
C LEU A 96 3.77 6.23 -5.46
N THR A 97 4.23 5.17 -4.79
CA THR A 97 5.12 4.18 -5.39
C THR A 97 4.41 3.34 -6.45
N SER A 98 3.20 2.85 -6.17
CA SER A 98 2.43 2.05 -7.14
C SER A 98 2.08 2.84 -8.41
N PHE A 99 1.71 4.11 -8.27
CA PHE A 99 1.46 4.99 -9.41
C PHE A 99 2.73 5.27 -10.21
N SER A 100 3.85 5.54 -9.54
CA SER A 100 5.14 5.75 -10.21
C SER A 100 5.58 4.53 -11.03
N ILE A 101 5.44 3.32 -10.45
CA ILE A 101 5.71 2.06 -11.16
C ILE A 101 4.76 1.88 -12.34
N MET A 102 3.47 2.17 -12.14
CA MET A 102 2.45 2.05 -13.19
C MET A 102 2.76 2.98 -14.38
N ASP A 103 3.11 4.24 -14.11
CA ASP A 103 3.48 5.21 -15.13
C ASP A 103 4.74 4.81 -15.90
N LEU A 104 5.74 4.25 -15.20
CA LEU A 104 6.95 3.74 -15.86
C LEU A 104 6.66 2.56 -16.78
N GLU A 105 5.77 1.65 -16.37
CA GLU A 105 5.31 0.54 -17.22
C GLU A 105 4.53 1.02 -18.44
N LEU A 106 3.69 2.05 -18.29
CA LEU A 106 2.95 2.61 -19.41
C LEU A 106 3.87 3.28 -20.42
N LYS A 107 4.93 3.96 -19.97
CA LYS A 107 5.93 4.58 -20.84
C LYS A 107 6.75 3.57 -21.64
N THR A 108 6.95 2.37 -21.12
CA THR A 108 7.71 1.29 -21.79
C THR A 108 6.81 0.34 -22.57
N ALA A 109 5.48 0.45 -22.43
CA ALA A 109 4.52 -0.31 -23.22
C ALA A 109 4.49 0.17 -24.68
N SER A 110 4.02 -0.69 -25.59
CA SER A 110 3.83 -0.36 -27.01
C SER A 110 2.60 0.54 -27.27
N ILE A 111 2.14 1.29 -26.28
CA ILE A 111 0.98 2.18 -26.38
C ILE A 111 1.52 3.60 -26.49
N ASP A 112 1.09 4.36 -27.50
CA ASP A 112 1.43 5.77 -27.59
C ASP A 112 0.70 6.57 -26.50
N SER A 113 1.36 6.69 -25.35
CA SER A 113 0.85 7.37 -24.17
C SER A 113 1.12 8.88 -24.17
N PHE A 114 1.72 9.45 -25.23
CA PHE A 114 2.05 10.89 -25.23
C PHE A 114 0.81 11.77 -25.12
N SER A 115 -0.29 11.35 -25.72
CA SER A 115 -1.60 12.04 -25.71
C SER A 115 -2.72 11.20 -25.09
N SER A 116 -2.38 10.08 -24.45
CA SER A 116 -3.35 9.12 -23.90
C SER A 116 -3.09 8.85 -22.43
N GLY A 117 -4.14 8.83 -21.61
CA GLY A 117 -4.02 8.66 -20.18
C GLY A 117 -5.28 8.17 -19.50
N SER A 118 -5.19 8.01 -18.17
CA SER A 118 -6.31 7.68 -17.30
C SER A 118 -6.21 8.45 -15.99
N THR A 119 -7.34 8.94 -15.48
CA THR A 119 -7.49 9.43 -14.10
C THR A 119 -8.14 8.34 -13.24
N VAL A 120 -7.73 8.21 -11.98
CA VAL A 120 -8.21 7.20 -11.01
C VAL A 120 -8.88 7.87 -9.82
#